data_AF-A0A1G0JPN7-F1
#
_entry.id   AF-A0A1G0JPN7-F1
#
_cell.length_a   1.000
_cell.length_b   1.000
_cell.length_c   1.000
_cell.angle_alpha   90.00
_cell.angle_beta   90.00
_cell.angle_gamma   90.00
#
_symmetry.space_group_name_H-M   'P 1'
#
loop_
_entity.id
_entity.type
_entity.pdbx_description
1 polymer ?
#
loop_
_entity_poly.entity_id
_entity_poly.type
_entity_poly.pdbx_seq_one_letter_code
_entity_poly.pdbx_strand_id
1 'polypeptide(L)'
;MNYRLILLCCGILLAGAKCTEVDVTDPKVAAVMNELNTEWRKGYQAMLAEVGARHYPMDRSTAFNGMRKVLEELGFTIAMTEGEYYLGVHILAQEMFTEEEWQAIRARDEPGMKTIAVKHLGLKGNFAELEPEGLMIDGVITLLENSGGVDISITFRLRAIKEAPPESILPRREYPPPYAARTGYEKIWNRFERLVPPLARMRDKD
;
A
#
# COMPACT_ATOMS: atom_id res chain seq x y z
N MET A 1 -31.75 -14.61 -32.09
CA MET A 1 -32.04 -15.75 -31.19
C MET A 1 -31.26 -15.48 -29.91
N ASN A 2 -31.92 -14.83 -28.94
CA ASN A 2 -31.29 -14.29 -27.73
C ASN A 2 -31.52 -15.26 -26.58
N TYR A 3 -30.45 -15.74 -25.94
CA TYR A 3 -30.54 -16.53 -24.72
C TYR A 3 -30.58 -15.57 -23.52
N ARG A 4 -31.77 -15.43 -22.92
CA ARG A 4 -31.97 -14.85 -21.58
C ARG A 4 -31.72 -15.95 -20.56
N LEU A 5 -30.65 -15.80 -19.77
CA LEU A 5 -30.39 -16.61 -18.59
C LEU A 5 -31.30 -16.14 -17.45
N ILE A 6 -32.15 -17.04 -16.98
CA ILE A 6 -33.07 -16.84 -15.84
C ILE A 6 -32.24 -16.96 -14.56
N LEU A 7 -32.09 -15.87 -13.83
CA LEU A 7 -31.63 -15.87 -12.43
C LEU A 7 -32.87 -15.69 -11.55
N LEU A 8 -33.32 -16.83 -11.03
CA LEU A 8 -34.30 -16.94 -9.96
C LEU A 8 -33.59 -16.53 -8.65
N CYS A 9 -33.91 -15.38 -8.08
CA CYS A 9 -33.53 -15.05 -6.71
C CYS A 9 -34.64 -14.24 -6.04
N CYS A 10 -35.26 -14.90 -5.07
CA CYS A 10 -35.86 -14.36 -3.85
C CYS A 10 -36.46 -12.95 -3.92
N GLY A 11 -37.77 -12.89 -4.18
CA GLY A 11 -38.58 -11.81 -3.65
C GLY A 11 -38.71 -11.93 -2.14
N ILE A 12 -37.94 -11.13 -1.40
CA ILE A 12 -38.24 -10.71 -0.02
C ILE A 12 -37.89 -9.22 0.11
N LEU A 13 -38.94 -8.40 0.17
CA LEU A 13 -39.04 -7.10 0.85
C LEU A 13 -37.83 -6.14 0.76
N LEU A 14 -37.90 -5.30 -0.26
CA LEU A 14 -37.29 -3.97 -0.33
C LEU A 14 -37.83 -3.07 0.79
N ALA A 15 -37.19 -3.09 1.96
CA ALA A 15 -37.36 -2.08 2.99
C ALA A 15 -35.99 -1.51 3.36
N GLY A 16 -35.58 -0.44 2.66
CA GLY A 16 -34.76 0.64 3.19
C GLY A 16 -33.54 0.29 4.05
N ALA A 17 -32.74 -0.71 3.67
CA ALA A 17 -31.37 -0.79 4.16
C ALA A 17 -30.60 0.38 3.52
N LYS A 18 -30.71 1.57 4.12
CA LYS A 18 -29.65 2.56 4.03
C LYS A 18 -28.37 1.79 4.32
N CYS A 19 -27.36 1.85 3.44
CA CYS A 19 -26.01 1.45 3.81
C CYS A 19 -25.68 2.26 5.07
N THR A 20 -25.90 1.65 6.23
CA THR A 20 -25.58 2.25 7.52
C THR A 20 -24.09 2.42 7.49
N GLU A 21 -23.64 3.67 7.57
CA GLU A 21 -22.25 4.01 7.82
C GLU A 21 -21.71 3.05 8.88
N VAL A 22 -20.55 2.47 8.59
CA VAL A 22 -19.87 1.57 9.53
C VAL A 22 -19.73 2.31 10.85
N ASP A 23 -20.44 1.82 11.88
CA ASP A 23 -20.36 2.42 13.21
C ASP A 23 -18.99 2.09 13.80
N VAL A 24 -18.04 3.01 13.59
CA VAL A 24 -16.68 2.91 14.11
C VAL A 24 -16.64 2.95 15.65
N THR A 25 -17.75 3.30 16.30
CA THR A 25 -17.89 3.24 17.76
C THR A 25 -18.38 1.88 18.27
N ASP A 26 -18.77 0.96 17.38
CA ASP A 26 -19.07 -0.43 17.77
C ASP A 26 -17.81 -1.08 18.36
N PRO A 27 -17.84 -1.53 19.64
CA PRO A 27 -16.71 -2.18 20.28
C PRO A 27 -16.16 -3.39 19.51
N LYS A 28 -17.01 -4.09 18.73
CA LYS A 28 -16.59 -5.24 17.91
C LYS A 28 -15.81 -4.78 16.68
N VAL A 29 -16.23 -3.70 16.03
CA VAL A 29 -15.51 -3.12 14.90
C VAL A 29 -14.15 -2.59 15.38
N ALA A 30 -14.12 -1.89 16.52
CA ALA A 30 -12.87 -1.45 17.14
C ALA A 30 -11.94 -2.64 17.47
N ALA A 31 -12.47 -3.75 17.97
CA ALA A 31 -11.70 -4.96 18.25
C ALA A 31 -11.09 -5.57 16.97
N VAL A 32 -11.84 -5.64 15.87
CA VAL A 32 -11.29 -6.06 14.56
C VAL A 32 -10.12 -5.18 14.16
N MET A 33 -10.30 -3.87 14.22
CA MET A 33 -9.27 -2.92 13.77
C MET A 33 -8.01 -2.98 14.62
N ASN A 34 -8.14 -3.13 15.93
CA ASN A 34 -7.01 -3.28 16.83
C ASN A 34 -6.20 -4.56 16.54
N GLU A 35 -6.88 -5.70 16.36
CA GLU A 35 -6.21 -6.97 16.04
C GLU A 35 -5.57 -6.91 14.64
N LEU A 36 -6.29 -6.39 13.65
CA LEU A 36 -5.81 -6.25 12.27
C LEU A 36 -4.58 -5.32 12.20
N ASN A 37 -4.64 -4.15 12.82
CA ASN A 37 -3.51 -3.22 12.88
C ASN A 37 -2.31 -3.84 13.60
N THR A 38 -2.53 -4.66 14.64
CA THR A 38 -1.45 -5.36 15.35
C THR A 38 -0.75 -6.38 14.44
N GLU A 39 -1.51 -7.23 13.77
CA GLU A 39 -0.97 -8.24 12.85
C GLU A 39 -0.26 -7.60 11.64
N TRP A 40 -0.87 -6.59 11.04
CA TRP A 40 -0.30 -5.92 9.88
C TRP A 40 0.92 -5.09 10.24
N ARG A 41 0.93 -4.40 11.40
CA ARG A 41 2.11 -3.70 11.90
C ARG A 41 3.28 -4.67 12.06
N LYS A 42 3.06 -5.86 12.63
CA LYS A 42 4.08 -6.89 12.77
C LYS A 42 4.64 -7.31 11.42
N GLY A 43 3.77 -7.60 10.44
CA GLY A 43 4.19 -7.93 9.08
C GLY A 43 4.95 -6.81 8.39
N TYR A 44 4.48 -5.56 8.54
CA TYR A 44 5.12 -4.37 7.99
C TYR A 44 6.51 -4.13 8.59
N GLN A 45 6.67 -4.26 9.90
CA GLN A 45 7.96 -4.12 10.57
C GLN A 45 8.96 -5.20 10.14
N ALA A 46 8.51 -6.45 10.02
CA ALA A 46 9.35 -7.54 9.51
C ALA A 46 9.81 -7.27 8.07
N MET A 47 8.91 -6.78 7.22
CA MET A 47 9.23 -6.40 5.84
C MET A 47 10.21 -5.22 5.80
N LEU A 48 10.02 -4.17 6.62
CA LEU A 48 10.95 -3.03 6.67
C LEU A 48 12.37 -3.46 7.06
N ALA A 49 12.51 -4.40 7.99
CA ALA A 49 13.82 -4.93 8.37
C ALA A 49 14.50 -5.70 7.22
N GLU A 50 13.72 -6.28 6.32
CA GLU A 50 14.23 -7.10 5.20
C GLU A 50 14.51 -6.27 3.95
N VAL A 51 13.60 -5.37 3.56
CA VAL A 51 13.64 -4.65 2.27
C VAL A 51 13.47 -3.14 2.40
N GLY A 52 13.36 -2.60 3.62
CA GLY A 52 13.14 -1.17 3.85
C GLY A 52 14.38 -0.31 3.59
N ALA A 53 15.58 -0.89 3.56
CA ALA A 53 16.82 -0.16 3.28
C ALA A 53 17.78 -0.99 2.42
N ARG A 54 18.55 -0.30 1.57
CA ARG A 54 19.61 -0.90 0.73
C ARG A 54 20.79 0.06 0.62
N HIS A 55 22.00 -0.53 0.56
CA HIS A 55 23.24 0.20 0.30
C HIS A 55 23.59 0.14 -1.19
N TYR A 56 24.03 1.26 -1.75
CA TYR A 56 24.50 1.33 -3.13
C TYR A 56 25.86 2.04 -3.25
N PRO A 57 26.84 1.46 -3.97
CA PRO A 57 28.16 2.07 -4.15
C PRO A 57 28.12 3.14 -5.25
N MET A 58 27.50 4.27 -4.96
CA MET A 58 27.38 5.42 -5.86
C MET A 58 27.32 6.73 -5.06
N ASP A 59 27.48 7.86 -5.74
CA ASP A 59 27.32 9.17 -5.09
C ASP A 59 25.85 9.51 -4.82
N ARG A 60 25.62 10.33 -3.80
CA ARG A 60 24.28 10.71 -3.34
C ARG A 60 23.47 11.41 -4.42
N SER A 61 24.07 12.27 -5.22
CA SER A 61 23.34 13.00 -6.27
C SER A 61 22.79 12.04 -7.33
N THR A 62 23.58 11.06 -7.76
CA THR A 62 23.12 10.00 -8.65
C THR A 62 21.99 9.18 -8.03
N ALA A 63 22.14 8.75 -6.77
CA ALA A 63 21.11 7.99 -6.07
C ALA A 63 19.80 8.79 -5.91
N PHE A 64 19.90 10.06 -5.53
CA PHE A 64 18.77 10.96 -5.33
C PHE A 64 18.00 11.18 -6.63
N ASN A 65 18.69 11.56 -7.70
CA ASN A 65 18.07 11.81 -9.00
C ASN A 65 17.46 10.54 -9.60
N GLY A 66 18.16 9.39 -9.45
CA GLY A 66 17.64 8.10 -9.86
C GLY A 66 16.36 7.72 -9.12
N MET A 67 16.34 7.88 -7.79
CA MET A 67 15.18 7.53 -6.98
C MET A 67 14.00 8.46 -7.25
N ARG A 68 14.25 9.78 -7.35
CA ARG A 68 13.23 10.75 -7.74
C ARG A 68 12.57 10.35 -9.06
N LYS A 69 13.37 10.05 -10.09
CA LYS A 69 12.88 9.64 -11.40
C LYS A 69 12.04 8.37 -11.33
N VAL A 70 12.48 7.36 -10.58
CA VAL A 70 11.71 6.11 -10.38
C VAL A 70 10.36 6.38 -9.74
N LEU A 71 10.32 7.22 -8.70
CA LEU A 71 9.08 7.54 -8.01
C LEU A 71 8.11 8.29 -8.94
N GLU A 72 8.59 9.28 -9.68
CA GLU A 72 7.80 10.01 -10.69
C GLU A 72 7.28 9.07 -11.80
N GLU A 73 8.11 8.14 -12.31
CA GLU A 73 7.70 7.13 -13.30
C GLU A 73 6.66 6.13 -12.77
N LEU A 74 6.65 5.89 -11.45
CA LEU A 74 5.65 5.08 -10.77
C LEU A 74 4.39 5.87 -10.41
N GLY A 75 4.30 7.15 -10.77
CA GLY A 75 3.14 8.00 -10.54
C GLY A 75 3.11 8.70 -9.18
N PHE A 76 4.19 8.64 -8.40
CA PHE A 76 4.27 9.41 -7.16
C PHE A 76 4.41 10.90 -7.45
N THR A 77 3.70 11.70 -6.66
CA THR A 77 3.91 13.14 -6.56
C THR A 77 4.94 13.44 -5.49
N ILE A 78 5.96 14.23 -5.83
CA ILE A 78 6.97 14.71 -4.87
C ILE A 78 6.36 15.85 -4.05
N ALA A 79 6.12 15.61 -2.76
CA ALA A 79 5.51 16.57 -1.84
C ALA A 79 6.52 17.51 -1.19
N MET A 80 7.71 17.00 -0.85
CA MET A 80 8.78 17.76 -0.23
C MET A 80 10.13 17.18 -0.59
N THR A 81 11.14 18.06 -0.61
CA THR A 81 12.55 17.69 -0.76
C THR A 81 13.36 18.51 0.22
N GLU A 82 14.29 17.88 0.93
CA GLU A 82 15.26 18.59 1.78
C GLU A 82 16.67 18.23 1.31
N GLY A 83 17.22 19.11 0.46
CA GLY A 83 18.44 18.83 -0.28
C GLY A 83 18.38 17.51 -1.05
N GLU A 84 19.49 16.79 -1.09
CA GLU A 84 19.59 15.45 -1.69
C GLU A 84 19.42 14.32 -0.65
N TYR A 85 18.92 14.64 0.55
CA TYR A 85 18.84 13.70 1.67
C TYR A 85 17.44 13.11 1.85
N TYR A 86 16.41 13.85 1.50
CA TYR A 86 15.03 13.46 1.77
C TYR A 86 14.12 13.70 0.57
N LEU A 87 13.27 12.70 0.27
CA LEU A 87 12.11 12.82 -0.61
C LEU A 87 10.87 12.43 0.18
N GLY A 88 9.94 13.37 0.36
CA GLY A 88 8.59 13.06 0.78
C GLY A 88 7.69 12.96 -0.44
N VAL A 89 6.94 11.86 -0.56
CA VAL A 89 6.13 11.54 -1.73
C VAL A 89 4.73 11.09 -1.35
N HIS A 90 3.78 11.19 -2.28
CA HIS A 90 2.48 10.56 -2.13
C HIS A 90 1.93 10.02 -3.45
N ILE A 91 1.08 9.00 -3.38
CA ILE A 91 0.33 8.43 -4.50
C ILE A 91 -1.00 7.88 -4.01
N LEU A 92 -2.05 7.90 -4.84
CA LEU A 92 -3.28 7.17 -4.53
C LEU A 92 -2.98 5.68 -4.47
N ALA A 93 -3.46 4.99 -3.42
CA ALA A 93 -3.13 3.57 -3.24
C ALA A 93 -3.56 2.73 -4.45
N GLN A 94 -4.72 3.03 -5.03
CA GLN A 94 -5.25 2.36 -6.22
C GLN A 94 -4.35 2.50 -7.46
N GLU A 95 -3.53 3.56 -7.54
CA GLU A 95 -2.65 3.83 -8.69
C GLU A 95 -1.28 3.15 -8.56
N MET A 96 -0.91 2.71 -7.34
CA MET A 96 0.39 2.07 -7.10
C MET A 96 0.53 0.70 -7.80
N PHE A 97 -0.59 0.01 -8.00
CA PHE A 97 -0.63 -1.36 -8.51
C PHE A 97 -1.52 -1.49 -9.73
N THR A 98 -1.17 -2.40 -10.63
CA THR A 98 -2.08 -2.81 -11.71
C THR A 98 -3.23 -3.64 -11.15
N GLU A 99 -4.28 -3.85 -11.96
CA GLU A 99 -5.40 -4.70 -11.56
C GLU A 99 -4.93 -6.12 -11.19
N GLU A 100 -4.02 -6.70 -11.98
CA GLU A 100 -3.50 -8.05 -11.72
C GLU A 100 -2.71 -8.12 -10.40
N GLU A 101 -1.92 -7.08 -10.11
CA GLU A 101 -1.21 -6.97 -8.84
C GLU A 101 -2.22 -6.82 -7.68
N TRP A 102 -3.28 -6.05 -7.84
CA TRP A 102 -4.35 -5.92 -6.84
C TRP A 102 -5.07 -7.24 -6.57
N GLN A 103 -5.37 -8.02 -7.62
CA GLN A 103 -5.95 -9.35 -7.46
C GLN A 103 -5.02 -10.30 -6.71
N ALA A 104 -3.71 -10.26 -6.99
CA ALA A 104 -2.72 -11.04 -6.26
C ALA A 104 -2.63 -10.62 -4.79
N ILE A 105 -2.69 -9.31 -4.51
CA ILE A 105 -2.71 -8.76 -3.16
C ILE A 105 -3.95 -9.22 -2.40
N ARG A 106 -5.15 -9.07 -2.97
CA ARG A 106 -6.40 -9.52 -2.35
C ARG A 106 -6.37 -11.02 -2.08
N ALA A 107 -5.90 -11.83 -3.03
CA ALA A 107 -5.78 -13.27 -2.85
C ALA A 107 -4.87 -13.68 -1.68
N ARG A 108 -3.92 -12.83 -1.26
CA ARG A 108 -2.98 -13.10 -0.17
C ARG A 108 -3.40 -12.49 1.17
N ASP A 109 -3.74 -11.22 1.19
CA ASP A 109 -3.96 -10.48 2.45
C ASP A 109 -5.43 -10.51 2.91
N GLU A 110 -6.38 -10.59 1.98
CA GLU A 110 -7.82 -10.55 2.31
C GLU A 110 -8.29 -11.76 3.14
N PRO A 111 -7.84 -13.01 2.90
CA PRO A 111 -8.24 -14.15 3.73
C PRO A 111 -7.85 -13.99 5.20
N GLY A 112 -6.65 -13.44 5.47
CA GLY A 112 -6.20 -13.17 6.84
C GLY A 112 -7.05 -12.11 7.51
N MET A 113 -7.35 -11.03 6.78
CA MET A 113 -8.26 -9.97 7.26
C MET A 113 -9.67 -10.50 7.53
N LYS A 114 -10.26 -11.29 6.61
CA LYS A 114 -11.58 -11.91 6.79
C LYS A 114 -11.60 -12.86 7.98
N THR A 115 -10.53 -13.61 8.22
CA THR A 115 -10.40 -14.48 9.41
C THR A 115 -10.50 -13.66 10.70
N ILE A 116 -9.79 -12.53 10.78
CA ILE A 116 -9.87 -11.61 11.94
C ILE A 116 -11.26 -10.97 12.03
N ALA A 117 -11.84 -10.54 10.92
CA ALA A 117 -13.17 -9.93 10.90
C ALA A 117 -14.25 -10.91 11.36
N VAL A 118 -14.24 -12.15 10.89
CA VAL A 118 -15.20 -13.21 11.26
C VAL A 118 -15.10 -13.55 12.74
N LYS A 119 -13.90 -13.54 13.32
CA LYS A 119 -13.69 -13.78 14.75
C LYS A 119 -14.48 -12.83 15.64
N HIS A 120 -14.63 -11.56 15.26
CA HIS A 120 -15.31 -10.53 16.07
C HIS A 120 -16.73 -10.20 15.60
N LEU A 121 -16.97 -10.25 14.29
CA LEU A 121 -18.25 -9.86 13.66
C LEU A 121 -19.11 -11.07 13.23
N GLY A 122 -18.65 -12.30 13.45
CA GLY A 122 -19.32 -13.51 13.02
C GLY A 122 -19.44 -13.60 11.50
N LEU A 123 -20.56 -14.13 10.99
CA LEU A 123 -20.77 -14.30 9.54
C LEU A 123 -20.67 -12.99 8.74
N LYS A 124 -20.94 -11.84 9.38
CA LYS A 124 -20.79 -10.53 8.73
C LYS A 124 -19.34 -10.24 8.32
N GLY A 125 -18.36 -10.76 9.07
CA GLY A 125 -16.93 -10.57 8.76
C GLY A 125 -16.50 -11.10 7.38
N ASN A 126 -17.29 -11.99 6.76
CA ASN A 126 -17.02 -12.47 5.40
C ASN A 126 -17.19 -11.40 4.32
N PHE A 127 -17.91 -10.31 4.61
CA PHE A 127 -18.09 -9.17 3.72
C PHE A 127 -17.02 -8.08 3.92
N ALA A 128 -15.99 -8.33 4.73
CA ALA A 128 -14.86 -7.41 4.84
C ALA A 128 -13.99 -7.50 3.59
N GLU A 129 -13.82 -6.40 2.87
CA GLU A 129 -13.05 -6.34 1.62
C GLU A 129 -11.82 -5.44 1.72
N LEU A 130 -10.79 -5.81 0.95
CA LEU A 130 -9.55 -5.06 0.86
C LEU A 130 -9.61 -4.09 -0.32
N GLU A 131 -9.98 -2.86 0.01
CA GLU A 131 -10.15 -1.76 -0.94
C GLU A 131 -9.00 -0.75 -0.86
N PRO A 132 -8.39 -0.40 -2.01
CA PRO A 132 -7.44 0.71 -2.09
C PRO A 132 -8.09 2.08 -2.24
N GLU A 133 -9.38 2.15 -2.54
CA GLU A 133 -10.07 3.40 -2.85
C GLU A 133 -10.13 4.32 -1.63
N GLY A 134 -9.88 5.62 -1.85
CA GLY A 134 -9.91 6.62 -0.79
C GLY A 134 -8.75 6.53 0.21
N LEU A 135 -7.71 5.74 -0.10
CA LEU A 135 -6.44 5.72 0.59
C LEU A 135 -5.36 6.38 -0.27
N MET A 136 -4.48 7.09 0.42
CA MET A 136 -3.25 7.62 -0.14
C MET A 136 -2.06 7.01 0.60
N ILE A 137 -1.02 6.67 -0.14
CA ILE A 137 0.25 6.22 0.39
C ILE A 137 1.11 7.46 0.52
N ASP A 138 1.49 7.82 1.75
CA ASP A 138 2.51 8.81 2.02
C ASP A 138 3.85 8.09 2.25
N GLY A 139 4.90 8.52 1.57
CA GLY A 139 6.23 7.93 1.63
C GLY A 139 7.31 8.92 2.06
N VAL A 140 8.31 8.43 2.79
CA VAL A 140 9.55 9.15 3.07
C VAL A 140 10.72 8.27 2.65
N ILE A 141 11.57 8.84 1.79
CA ILE A 141 12.81 8.24 1.34
C ILE A 141 13.96 9.07 1.93
N THR A 142 14.89 8.41 2.60
CA THR A 142 16.09 9.03 3.16
C THR A 142 17.33 8.46 2.48
N LEU A 143 18.25 9.33 2.08
CA LEU A 143 19.51 9.00 1.45
C LEU A 143 20.66 9.51 2.32
N LEU A 144 21.44 8.61 2.90
CA LEU A 144 22.58 8.94 3.76
C LEU A 144 23.88 8.44 3.13
N GLU A 145 24.88 9.31 3.04
CA GLU A 145 26.21 8.89 2.61
C GLU A 145 26.87 8.05 3.70
N ASN A 146 27.37 6.87 3.32
CA ASN A 146 28.02 5.94 4.23
C ASN A 146 29.02 5.08 3.46
N SER A 147 30.21 4.83 4.05
CA SER A 147 31.13 3.76 3.63
C SER A 147 31.39 3.62 2.12
N GLY A 148 31.60 4.74 1.41
CA GLY A 148 31.88 4.73 -0.03
C GLY A 148 30.66 4.57 -0.93
N GLY A 149 29.45 4.80 -0.39
CA GLY A 149 28.20 4.78 -1.12
C GLY A 149 27.09 5.53 -0.39
N VAL A 150 25.85 5.13 -0.66
CA VAL A 150 24.64 5.72 -0.11
C VAL A 150 23.74 4.63 0.43
N ASP A 151 23.32 4.78 1.68
CA ASP A 151 22.24 4.01 2.28
C ASP A 151 20.91 4.71 1.95
N ILE A 152 20.05 4.01 1.22
CA ILE A 152 18.71 4.47 0.88
C ILE A 152 17.72 3.70 1.75
N SER A 153 16.89 4.42 2.49
CA SER A 153 15.78 3.85 3.26
C SER A 153 14.45 4.41 2.77
N ILE A 154 13.43 3.56 2.71
CA ILE A 154 12.08 3.89 2.27
C ILE A 154 11.13 3.52 3.41
N THR A 155 10.18 4.41 3.71
CA THR A 155 9.09 4.13 4.65
C THR A 155 7.77 4.63 4.05
N PHE A 156 6.70 3.87 4.24
CA PHE A 156 5.35 4.24 3.79
C PHE A 156 4.35 4.26 4.94
N ARG A 157 3.30 5.07 4.78
CA ARG A 157 2.12 5.10 5.65
C ARG A 157 0.88 5.23 4.80
N LEU A 158 -0.22 4.67 5.28
CA LEU A 158 -1.53 4.89 4.68
C LEU A 158 -2.21 6.07 5.36
N ARG A 159 -2.85 6.92 4.55
CA ARG A 159 -3.70 8.01 5.01
C ARG A 159 -5.02 7.96 4.27
N ALA A 160 -6.12 8.05 5.01
CA ALA A 160 -7.43 8.23 4.41
C ALA A 160 -7.56 9.64 3.80
N ILE A 161 -8.08 9.73 2.57
CA ILE A 161 -8.27 11.01 1.86
C ILE A 161 -9.74 11.31 1.51
N LYS A 162 -10.63 10.32 1.57
CA LYS A 162 -12.08 10.53 1.42
C LYS A 162 -12.76 10.49 2.78
N GLU A 163 -13.70 11.38 3.06
CA GLU A 163 -14.57 11.26 4.24
C GLU A 163 -15.69 10.22 4.02
N ALA A 164 -15.98 9.88 2.77
CA ALA A 164 -17.01 8.90 2.44
C ALA A 164 -16.71 7.51 3.06
N PRO A 165 -17.74 6.84 3.59
CA PRO A 165 -17.59 5.53 4.22
C PRO A 165 -16.97 4.54 3.22
N PRO A 166 -16.09 3.63 3.67
CA PRO A 166 -15.58 2.55 2.84
C PRO A 166 -16.72 1.69 2.29
N GLU A 167 -16.54 1.05 1.13
CA GLU A 167 -17.52 0.07 0.63
C GLU A 167 -17.47 -1.20 1.52
N SER A 168 -16.29 -1.47 2.08
CA SER A 168 -16.04 -2.47 3.11
C SER A 168 -16.74 -2.15 4.43
N ILE A 169 -17.19 -3.20 5.13
CA ILE A 169 -17.78 -3.08 6.47
C ILE A 169 -16.79 -2.72 7.58
N LEU A 170 -15.50 -2.59 7.25
CA LEU A 170 -14.44 -2.20 8.16
C LEU A 170 -13.96 -0.77 7.84
N PRO A 171 -13.64 0.05 8.85
CA PRO A 171 -13.04 1.35 8.61
C PRO A 171 -11.65 1.20 7.97
N ARG A 172 -11.14 2.32 7.45
CA ARG A 172 -9.81 2.38 6.85
C ARG A 172 -8.72 2.15 7.90
N ARG A 173 -7.61 1.58 7.44
CA ARG A 173 -6.55 0.98 8.27
C ARG A 173 -5.34 1.91 8.33
N GLU A 174 -4.58 1.84 9.42
CA GLU A 174 -3.38 2.67 9.60
C GLU A 174 -2.16 2.08 8.88
N TYR A 175 -2.05 0.75 8.86
CA TYR A 175 -0.94 0.03 8.25
C TYR A 175 -1.33 -0.54 6.89
N PRO A 176 -0.40 -0.59 5.93
CA PRO A 176 -0.65 -1.29 4.68
C PRO A 176 -0.74 -2.81 4.91
N PRO A 177 -1.50 -3.51 4.06
CA PRO A 177 -1.46 -4.97 4.01
C PRO A 177 -0.02 -5.46 3.79
N PRO A 178 0.46 -6.50 4.50
CA PRO A 178 1.88 -6.88 4.43
C PRO A 178 2.35 -7.29 3.04
N TYR A 179 1.56 -8.05 2.28
CA TYR A 179 1.93 -8.44 0.93
C TYR A 179 1.89 -7.25 -0.02
N ALA A 180 0.85 -6.42 0.05
CA ALA A 180 0.79 -5.16 -0.71
C ALA A 180 2.02 -4.27 -0.47
N ALA A 181 2.41 -4.11 0.79
CA ALA A 181 3.57 -3.32 1.17
C ALA A 181 4.82 -3.90 0.49
N ARG A 182 5.10 -5.20 0.67
CA ARG A 182 6.25 -5.88 0.04
C ARG A 182 6.28 -5.67 -1.47
N THR A 183 5.17 -5.91 -2.16
CA THR A 183 5.06 -5.71 -3.61
C THR A 183 5.42 -4.26 -4.01
N GLY A 184 4.97 -3.27 -3.22
CA GLY A 184 5.29 -1.86 -3.45
C GLY A 184 6.80 -1.56 -3.34
N TYR A 185 7.47 -2.06 -2.29
CA TYR A 185 8.92 -1.89 -2.12
C TYR A 185 9.70 -2.58 -3.25
N GLU A 186 9.36 -3.82 -3.58
CA GLU A 186 10.00 -4.56 -4.66
C GLU A 186 9.85 -3.83 -5.99
N LYS A 187 8.69 -3.25 -6.28
CA LYS A 187 8.45 -2.47 -7.49
C LYS A 187 9.39 -1.27 -7.60
N ILE A 188 9.56 -0.51 -6.52
CA ILE A 188 10.46 0.64 -6.47
C ILE A 188 11.91 0.20 -6.62
N TRP A 189 12.35 -0.78 -5.83
CA TRP A 189 13.73 -1.25 -5.88
C TRP A 189 14.10 -1.85 -7.23
N ASN A 190 13.24 -2.68 -7.81
CA ASN A 190 13.48 -3.28 -9.12
C ASN A 190 13.58 -2.22 -10.23
N ARG A 191 12.83 -1.11 -10.13
CA ARG A 191 12.91 0.01 -11.08
C ARG A 191 14.21 0.79 -10.89
N PHE A 192 14.57 1.09 -9.64
CA PHE A 192 15.82 1.77 -9.29
C PHE A 192 17.05 0.99 -9.76
N GLU A 193 17.08 -0.31 -9.51
CA GLU A 193 18.19 -1.19 -9.89
C GLU A 193 18.31 -1.40 -11.41
N ARG A 194 17.24 -1.20 -12.17
CA ARG A 194 17.31 -1.17 -13.63
C ARG A 194 17.81 0.17 -14.17
N LEU A 195 17.46 1.27 -13.49
CA LEU A 195 17.77 2.62 -13.93
C LEU A 195 19.22 3.03 -13.66
N VAL A 196 19.76 2.70 -12.48
CA VAL A 196 20.96 3.37 -11.96
C VAL A 196 22.32 2.72 -12.31
N PRO A 197 22.46 1.39 -12.46
CA PRO A 197 23.72 0.81 -12.94
C PRO A 197 24.22 1.35 -14.29
N PRO A 198 23.35 1.72 -15.26
CA PRO A 198 23.75 2.50 -16.43
C PRO A 198 24.35 3.88 -16.12
N LEU A 199 23.84 4.57 -15.10
CA LEU A 199 24.25 5.93 -14.73
C LEU A 199 25.63 5.95 -14.05
N ALA A 200 25.90 4.98 -13.17
CA ALA A 200 27.20 4.88 -12.49
C ALA A 200 28.36 4.63 -13.49
N ARG A 201 28.13 3.80 -14.52
CA ARG A 201 29.14 3.47 -15.55
C ARG A 201 29.44 4.58 -16.55
N MET A 202 28.55 5.57 -16.69
CA MET A 202 28.77 6.70 -17.61
C MET A 202 29.73 7.72 -17.04
N ARG A 203 29.79 7.86 -15.71
CA ARG A 203 30.61 8.86 -15.02
C ARG A 203 32.09 8.44 -14.91
N ASP A 204 32.38 7.14 -14.96
CA ASP A 204 33.75 6.60 -14.98
C ASP A 204 34.48 6.80 -16.32
N LYS A 205 33.81 7.39 -17.32
CA LYS A 205 34.34 7.57 -18.69
C LYS A 205 34.69 9.02 -19.04
N ASP A 206 34.41 9.96 -18.15
CA ASP A 206 34.75 11.38 -18.28
C ASP A 206 35.94 11.72 -17.37
#